data_AF-A0A842IRZ4-F1
#
_entry.id   AF-A0A842IRZ4-F1
#
_cell.length_a   1.000
_cell.length_b   1.000
_cell.length_c   1.000
_cell.angle_alpha   90.00
_cell.angle_beta   90.00
_cell.angle_gamma   90.00
#
_symmetry.space_group_name_H-M   'P 1'
#
loop_
_entity.id
_entity.type
_entity.pdbx_description
1 polymer ?
#
loop_
_entity_poly.entity_id
_entity_poly.type
_entity_poly.pdbx_seq_one_letter_code
_entity_poly.pdbx_strand_id
1 'polypeptide(L)'
;MKKVLLIVITILAIGLIAFQLKPVKKAVNTVAAIIETPSLINKDSLTISTRVDVPNDYERVDYPKGSFEDYLRHYKLKPFGSKIINYDDSEYFWQGGHIGILEIPVPKNGLQQCADALIRIRSEYLWNNDRKDEIGFKFTSGHYCSWNKYAEGYRPKIIGNKVSFHKTADLDTSKENFYRYLNLIYMYSGTLSLYNELEPVKAKDLKIGDMLIKGGSPGHIVMLCDEAVNDKGEKLFLLFQGNTPAQSVHLVKNLEDASISPWYKLQDDAVVPVSNYTFGSARYVRFK
;
A
#
# COMPACT_ATOMS: atom_id res chain seq x y z
N MET A 1 -29.77 -70.53 22.64
CA MET A 1 -28.68 -69.72 23.23
C MET A 1 -27.93 -68.86 22.20
N LYS A 2 -27.41 -69.42 21.09
CA LYS A 2 -26.64 -68.65 20.09
C LYS A 2 -27.40 -67.50 19.38
N LYS A 3 -28.70 -67.67 19.09
CA LYS A 3 -29.52 -66.62 18.43
C LYS A 3 -29.83 -65.41 19.33
N VAL A 4 -30.02 -65.64 20.63
CA VAL A 4 -30.29 -64.58 21.61
C VAL A 4 -29.04 -63.72 21.84
N LEU A 5 -27.87 -64.36 21.90
CA LEU A 5 -26.58 -63.67 22.03
C LEU A 5 -26.30 -62.74 20.84
N LEU A 6 -26.63 -63.18 19.61
CA LEU A 6 -26.44 -62.37 18.40
C LEU A 6 -27.30 -61.10 18.43
N ILE A 7 -28.55 -61.20 18.89
CA ILE A 7 -29.48 -60.05 18.98
C ILE A 7 -28.97 -59.04 20.01
N VAL A 8 -28.51 -59.49 21.17
CA VAL A 8 -27.97 -58.63 22.22
C VAL A 8 -26.71 -57.90 21.73
N ILE A 9 -25.81 -58.58 21.03
CA ILE A 9 -24.61 -57.95 20.44
C ILE A 9 -24.98 -56.92 19.38
N THR A 10 -25.99 -57.19 18.55
CA THR A 10 -26.43 -56.26 17.50
C THR A 10 -27.05 -54.99 18.11
N ILE A 11 -27.84 -55.12 19.17
CA ILE A 11 -28.44 -53.96 19.88
C ILE A 11 -27.35 -53.14 20.58
N LEU A 12 -26.35 -53.78 21.19
CA LEU A 12 -25.19 -53.10 21.77
C LEU A 12 -24.37 -52.36 20.72
N ALA A 13 -24.17 -52.95 19.54
CA ALA A 13 -23.46 -52.31 18.43
C ALA A 13 -24.22 -51.08 17.90
N ILE A 14 -25.54 -51.17 17.75
CA ILE A 14 -26.38 -50.03 17.33
C ILE A 14 -26.39 -48.94 18.41
N GLY A 15 -26.44 -49.31 19.68
CA GLY A 15 -26.33 -48.37 20.81
C GLY A 15 -24.99 -47.64 20.84
N LEU A 16 -23.89 -48.33 20.54
CA LEU A 16 -22.55 -47.75 20.42
C LEU A 16 -22.42 -46.79 19.22
N ILE A 17 -22.98 -47.15 18.06
CA ILE A 17 -23.01 -46.28 16.88
C ILE A 17 -23.86 -45.03 17.14
N ALA A 18 -25.01 -45.19 17.80
CA ALA A 18 -25.86 -44.05 18.20
C ALA A 18 -25.19 -43.16 19.26
N PHE A 19 -24.37 -43.71 20.16
CA PHE A 19 -23.61 -42.93 21.15
C PHE A 19 -22.41 -42.19 20.55
N GLN A 20 -21.82 -42.71 19.46
CA GLN A 20 -20.81 -41.99 18.68
C GLN A 20 -21.43 -40.89 17.78
N LEU A 21 -22.70 -41.03 17.38
CA LEU A 21 -23.47 -40.00 16.69
C LEU A 21 -24.12 -39.01 17.68
N LYS A 22 -23.35 -38.43 18.59
CA LYS A 22 -23.82 -37.23 19.31
C LYS A 22 -23.95 -36.08 18.31
N PRO A 23 -25.06 -35.32 18.33
CA PRO A 23 -25.38 -34.44 17.23
C PRO A 23 -24.40 -33.27 17.17
N VAL A 24 -23.95 -33.00 15.96
CA VAL A 24 -23.19 -31.84 15.44
C VAL A 24 -23.93 -30.51 15.68
N LYS A 25 -24.88 -30.42 16.61
CA LYS A 25 -25.60 -29.17 16.95
C LYS A 25 -24.67 -28.10 17.52
N LYS A 26 -23.63 -28.49 18.27
CA LYS A 26 -22.67 -27.53 18.82
C LYS A 26 -21.78 -26.94 17.72
N ALA A 27 -21.38 -27.76 16.74
CA ALA A 27 -20.58 -27.29 15.62
C ALA A 27 -21.38 -26.42 14.64
N VAL A 28 -22.68 -26.70 14.41
CA VAL A 28 -23.53 -25.82 13.57
C VAL A 28 -23.74 -24.45 14.22
N ASN A 29 -23.87 -24.38 15.56
CA ASN A 29 -23.95 -23.09 16.25
C ASN A 29 -22.60 -22.35 16.30
N THR A 30 -21.46 -23.06 16.32
CA THR A 30 -20.14 -22.45 16.18
C THR A 30 -19.88 -21.94 14.75
N VAL A 31 -20.40 -22.61 13.73
CA VAL A 31 -20.30 -22.18 12.33
C VAL A 31 -21.24 -21.00 12.03
N ALA A 32 -22.44 -20.97 12.62
CA ALA A 32 -23.36 -19.83 12.49
C ALA A 32 -22.94 -18.58 13.28
N ALA A 33 -22.03 -18.73 14.25
CA ALA A 33 -21.43 -17.63 15.02
C ALA A 33 -20.03 -17.23 14.51
N ILE A 34 -19.60 -17.75 13.36
CA ILE A 34 -18.76 -16.94 12.48
C ILE A 34 -19.74 -15.93 11.90
N ILE A 35 -19.95 -14.82 12.61
CA ILE A 35 -20.50 -13.62 12.00
C ILE A 35 -19.55 -13.36 10.85
N GLU A 36 -19.95 -13.69 9.62
CA GLU A 36 -19.28 -13.21 8.41
C GLU A 36 -19.28 -11.70 8.58
N THR A 37 -18.15 -11.17 9.04
CA THR A 37 -17.95 -9.73 9.14
C THR A 37 -18.13 -9.27 7.69
N PRO A 38 -19.16 -8.44 7.39
CA PRO A 38 -19.42 -8.04 6.03
C PRO A 38 -18.12 -7.52 5.44
N SER A 39 -17.71 -8.08 4.31
CA SER A 39 -16.45 -7.69 3.70
C SER A 39 -16.53 -6.22 3.35
N LEU A 40 -15.59 -5.42 3.85
CA LEU A 40 -15.47 -3.99 3.51
C LEU A 40 -14.99 -3.78 2.06
N ILE A 41 -15.07 -4.78 1.20
CA ILE A 41 -14.51 -4.76 -0.16
C ILE A 41 -15.62 -4.85 -1.19
N ASN A 42 -15.80 -3.78 -1.95
CA ASN A 42 -16.67 -3.73 -3.11
C ASN A 42 -15.90 -4.13 -4.38
N LYS A 43 -16.15 -5.36 -4.85
CA LYS A 43 -15.38 -5.98 -5.94
C LYS A 43 -15.63 -5.35 -7.32
N ASP A 44 -16.75 -4.68 -7.52
CA ASP A 44 -17.14 -4.10 -8.81
C ASP A 44 -16.61 -2.67 -9.01
N SER A 45 -16.03 -2.07 -7.97
CA SER A 45 -15.50 -0.72 -7.96
C SER A 45 -14.09 -0.60 -8.55
N LEU A 46 -13.76 0.57 -9.13
CA LEU A 46 -12.48 0.82 -9.84
C LEU A 46 -11.67 2.01 -9.30
N THR A 47 -11.95 2.49 -8.09
CA THR A 47 -11.13 3.50 -7.40
C THR A 47 -10.86 3.08 -5.96
N ILE A 48 -9.88 3.69 -5.29
CA ILE A 48 -9.55 3.35 -3.89
C ILE A 48 -10.77 3.53 -2.97
N SER A 49 -11.40 4.72 -2.95
CA SER A 49 -12.57 4.97 -2.10
C SER A 49 -13.75 4.07 -2.42
N THR A 50 -14.03 3.80 -3.69
CA THR A 50 -15.18 2.96 -4.02
C THR A 50 -14.92 1.47 -3.82
N ARG A 51 -13.65 1.02 -3.82
CA ARG A 51 -13.26 -0.38 -3.59
C ARG A 51 -13.35 -0.79 -2.13
N VAL A 52 -13.18 0.14 -1.21
CA VAL A 52 -13.11 -0.17 0.22
C VAL A 52 -14.11 0.67 1.00
N ASP A 53 -15.12 0.01 1.54
CA ASP A 53 -16.11 0.63 2.42
C ASP A 53 -15.48 0.98 3.77
N VAL A 54 -16.00 2.03 4.41
CA VAL A 54 -15.61 2.38 5.77
C VAL A 54 -16.27 1.42 6.76
N PRO A 55 -15.60 1.05 7.87
CA PRO A 55 -16.24 0.27 8.93
C PRO A 55 -17.44 1.02 9.54
N ASN A 56 -18.34 0.28 10.18
CA ASN A 56 -19.42 0.88 10.97
C ASN A 56 -18.85 1.88 12.00
N ASP A 57 -19.58 2.96 12.24
CA ASP A 57 -19.20 4.06 13.14
C ASP A 57 -18.02 4.92 12.67
N TYR A 58 -17.54 4.72 11.44
CA TYR A 58 -16.54 5.58 10.80
C TYR A 58 -17.13 6.32 9.60
N GLU A 59 -16.67 7.55 9.41
CA GLU A 59 -16.97 8.36 8.24
C GLU A 59 -15.66 8.77 7.55
N ARG A 60 -15.67 8.90 6.21
CA ARG A 60 -14.48 9.39 5.50
C ARG A 60 -14.24 10.85 5.84
N VAL A 61 -12.98 11.22 6.06
CA VAL A 61 -12.59 12.62 6.25
C VAL A 61 -12.70 13.37 4.93
N ASP A 62 -13.34 14.54 4.92
CA ASP A 62 -13.47 15.36 3.72
C ASP A 62 -12.17 16.08 3.37
N TYR A 63 -11.85 16.08 2.08
CA TYR A 63 -10.70 16.80 1.51
C TYR A 63 -11.15 17.69 0.35
N PRO A 64 -10.49 18.84 0.13
CA PRO A 64 -10.82 19.70 -1.01
C PRO A 64 -10.67 18.97 -2.34
N LYS A 65 -11.65 19.12 -3.23
CA LYS A 65 -11.57 18.55 -4.58
C LYS A 65 -10.33 19.03 -5.32
N GLY A 66 -9.62 18.10 -5.97
CA GLY A 66 -8.37 18.38 -6.67
C GLY A 66 -7.14 18.51 -5.77
N SER A 67 -7.27 18.37 -4.45
CA SER A 67 -6.10 18.25 -3.57
C SER A 67 -5.35 16.93 -3.82
N PHE A 68 -4.15 16.79 -3.24
CA PHE A 68 -3.40 15.54 -3.38
C PHE A 68 -4.11 14.38 -2.65
N GLU A 69 -4.75 14.68 -1.53
CA GLU A 69 -5.55 13.73 -0.76
C GLU A 69 -6.76 13.21 -1.56
N ASP A 70 -7.51 14.12 -2.19
CA ASP A 70 -8.62 13.77 -3.08
C ASP A 70 -8.14 12.95 -4.29
N TYR A 71 -7.01 13.33 -4.89
CA TYR A 71 -6.39 12.60 -6.00
C TYR A 71 -6.01 11.16 -5.61
N LEU A 72 -5.39 10.97 -4.45
CA LEU A 72 -4.98 9.65 -3.97
C LEU A 72 -6.19 8.77 -3.68
N ARG A 73 -7.19 9.28 -2.96
CA ARG A 73 -8.41 8.52 -2.64
C ARG A 73 -9.18 8.06 -3.88
N HIS A 74 -9.10 8.81 -4.97
CA HIS A 74 -9.79 8.47 -6.23
C HIS A 74 -8.87 7.83 -7.27
N TYR A 75 -7.66 7.39 -6.87
CA TYR A 75 -6.75 6.73 -7.79
C TYR A 75 -7.39 5.48 -8.39
N LYS A 76 -7.26 5.32 -9.71
CA LYS A 76 -7.87 4.20 -10.43
C LYS A 76 -7.22 2.87 -10.08
N LEU A 77 -8.04 1.84 -10.01
CA LEU A 77 -7.64 0.47 -9.77
C LEU A 77 -7.97 -0.41 -10.97
N LYS A 78 -7.18 -1.46 -11.16
CA LYS A 78 -7.55 -2.59 -12.01
C LYS A 78 -8.76 -3.34 -11.42
N PRO A 79 -9.48 -4.15 -12.23
CA PRO A 79 -10.57 -5.00 -11.74
C PRO A 79 -10.16 -5.84 -10.52
N PHE A 80 -11.11 -6.07 -9.61
CA PHE A 80 -10.84 -6.88 -8.42
C PHE A 80 -10.33 -8.28 -8.81
N GLY A 81 -9.40 -8.81 -8.01
CA GLY A 81 -8.73 -10.08 -8.30
C GLY A 81 -7.52 -9.99 -9.24
N SER A 82 -7.23 -8.81 -9.79
CA SER A 82 -5.98 -8.56 -10.54
C SER A 82 -4.76 -8.93 -9.70
N LYS A 83 -3.80 -9.60 -10.34
CA LYS A 83 -2.56 -10.08 -9.70
C LYS A 83 -1.52 -8.97 -9.58
N ILE A 84 -0.68 -9.06 -8.55
CA ILE A 84 0.59 -8.33 -8.51
C ILE A 84 1.51 -8.97 -9.55
N ILE A 85 1.93 -8.17 -10.53
CA ILE A 85 2.87 -8.56 -11.58
C ILE A 85 4.19 -7.85 -11.36
N ASN A 86 5.30 -8.59 -11.47
CA ASN A 86 6.67 -8.10 -11.40
C ASN A 86 7.07 -7.38 -12.70
N TYR A 87 8.20 -6.67 -12.68
CA TYR A 87 8.70 -5.95 -13.86
C TYR A 87 9.04 -6.83 -15.07
N ASP A 88 9.24 -8.14 -14.87
CA ASP A 88 9.52 -9.15 -15.89
C ASP A 88 8.26 -9.90 -16.37
N ASP A 89 7.09 -9.34 -16.09
CA ASP A 89 5.75 -9.89 -16.40
C ASP A 89 5.42 -11.20 -15.63
N SER A 90 6.26 -11.65 -14.70
CA SER A 90 5.94 -12.80 -13.82
C SER A 90 4.94 -12.43 -12.71
N GLU A 91 4.17 -13.40 -12.24
CA GLU A 91 3.32 -13.20 -11.06
C GLU A 91 4.17 -13.15 -9.79
N TYR A 92 3.93 -12.16 -8.93
CA TYR A 92 4.54 -12.14 -7.60
C TYR A 92 4.01 -13.29 -6.74
N PHE A 93 4.88 -14.01 -6.06
CA PHE A 93 4.49 -15.23 -5.34
C PHE A 93 3.46 -14.97 -4.22
N TRP A 94 3.50 -13.80 -3.58
CA TRP A 94 2.61 -13.45 -2.47
C TRP A 94 1.47 -12.54 -2.92
N GLN A 95 0.32 -13.16 -3.23
CA GLN A 95 -0.91 -12.47 -3.65
C GLN A 95 -1.91 -12.24 -2.51
N GLY A 96 -1.62 -12.74 -1.30
CA GLY A 96 -2.54 -12.65 -0.15
C GLY A 96 -2.53 -11.29 0.56
N GLY A 97 -1.52 -10.46 0.28
CA GLY A 97 -1.26 -9.20 0.98
C GLY A 97 -1.89 -7.95 0.34
N HIS A 98 -2.71 -8.09 -0.70
CA HIS A 98 -3.32 -6.95 -1.40
C HIS A 98 -4.82 -7.12 -1.66
N ILE A 99 -5.51 -6.00 -1.89
CA ILE A 99 -6.95 -5.97 -2.23
C ILE A 99 -7.26 -5.18 -3.51
N GLY A 100 -6.23 -4.62 -4.15
CA GLY A 100 -6.36 -3.88 -5.40
C GLY A 100 -5.00 -3.53 -5.99
N ILE A 101 -4.95 -3.42 -7.32
CA ILE A 101 -3.76 -3.00 -8.06
C ILE A 101 -4.04 -1.61 -8.61
N LEU A 102 -3.18 -0.64 -8.32
CA LEU A 102 -3.30 0.71 -8.90
C LEU A 102 -3.05 0.64 -10.40
N GLU A 103 -3.74 1.48 -11.16
CA GLU A 103 -3.59 1.59 -12.61
C GLU A 103 -2.32 2.38 -12.96
N ILE A 104 -1.17 1.84 -12.56
CA ILE A 104 0.16 2.40 -12.79
C ILE A 104 0.98 1.33 -13.52
N PRO A 105 1.52 1.61 -14.72
CA PRO A 105 2.39 0.68 -15.41
C PRO A 105 3.66 0.37 -14.59
N VAL A 106 4.04 -0.90 -14.57
CA VAL A 106 5.35 -1.34 -14.08
C VAL A 106 6.35 -1.18 -15.22
N PRO A 107 7.43 -0.41 -15.08
CA PRO A 107 8.36 -0.23 -16.17
C PRO A 107 9.24 -1.48 -16.33
N LYS A 108 9.43 -1.91 -17.59
CA LYS A 108 10.17 -3.14 -17.93
C LYS A 108 11.66 -3.10 -17.57
N ASN A 109 12.20 -1.91 -17.32
CA ASN A 109 13.60 -1.73 -16.92
C ASN A 109 13.85 -2.05 -15.43
N GLY A 110 12.82 -2.46 -14.68
CA GLY A 110 12.94 -2.81 -13.26
C GLY A 110 13.17 -1.63 -12.32
N LEU A 111 13.18 -0.40 -12.84
CA LEU A 111 13.10 0.83 -12.05
C LEU A 111 11.67 0.98 -11.50
N GLN A 112 11.40 1.99 -10.68
CA GLN A 112 10.13 2.12 -9.97
C GLN A 112 9.96 1.13 -8.80
N GLN A 113 10.94 1.13 -7.92
CA GLN A 113 10.90 0.41 -6.65
C GLN A 113 9.98 1.11 -5.62
N CYS A 114 9.99 0.64 -4.36
CA CYS A 114 9.08 1.11 -3.29
C CYS A 114 8.91 2.65 -3.23
N ALA A 115 9.98 3.40 -2.99
CA ALA A 115 9.93 4.87 -2.92
C ALA A 115 9.63 5.53 -4.28
N ASP A 116 10.15 4.96 -5.36
CA ASP A 116 10.01 5.50 -6.71
C ASP A 116 8.55 5.57 -7.17
N ALA A 117 7.75 4.56 -6.80
CA ALA A 117 6.31 4.55 -7.08
C ALA A 117 5.61 5.74 -6.42
N LEU A 118 5.96 6.06 -5.17
CA LEU A 118 5.40 7.18 -4.42
C LEU A 118 5.86 8.53 -5.01
N ILE A 119 7.14 8.63 -5.36
CA ILE A 119 7.73 9.77 -6.06
C ILE A 119 7.00 10.04 -7.38
N ARG A 120 6.75 8.99 -8.17
CA ARG A 120 6.02 9.07 -9.43
C ARG A 120 4.63 9.64 -9.24
N ILE A 121 3.85 9.06 -8.32
CA ILE A 121 2.46 9.46 -8.07
C ILE A 121 2.38 10.93 -7.66
N ARG A 122 3.24 11.37 -6.73
CA ARG A 122 3.31 12.79 -6.32
C ARG A 122 3.70 13.69 -7.49
N SER A 123 4.69 13.28 -8.28
CA SER A 123 5.18 14.08 -9.41
C SER A 123 4.17 14.18 -10.54
N GLU A 124 3.44 13.10 -10.86
CA GLU A 124 2.37 13.10 -11.86
C GLU A 124 1.17 13.95 -11.40
N TYR A 125 0.82 13.91 -10.11
CA TYR A 125 -0.18 14.84 -9.55
C TYR A 125 0.24 16.31 -9.76
N LEU A 126 1.46 16.67 -9.36
CA LEU A 126 1.97 18.03 -9.53
C LEU A 126 2.02 18.44 -11.01
N TRP A 127 2.48 17.54 -11.87
CA TRP A 127 2.54 17.75 -13.31
C TRP A 127 1.17 18.08 -13.92
N ASN A 128 0.16 17.26 -13.59
CA ASN A 128 -1.19 17.38 -14.14
C ASN A 128 -1.96 18.59 -13.58
N ASN A 129 -1.52 19.16 -12.47
CA ASN A 129 -2.12 20.35 -11.84
C ASN A 129 -1.29 21.63 -12.07
N ASP A 130 -0.37 21.61 -13.04
CA ASP A 130 0.49 22.74 -13.41
C ASP A 130 1.41 23.28 -12.28
N ARG A 131 1.75 22.42 -11.32
CA ARG A 131 2.63 22.72 -10.18
C ARG A 131 4.03 22.14 -10.38
N LYS A 132 4.58 22.30 -11.58
CA LYS A 132 5.82 21.63 -12.02
C LYS A 132 7.07 22.13 -11.29
N ASP A 133 7.01 23.36 -10.80
CA ASP A 133 8.05 24.01 -10.01
C ASP A 133 8.27 23.38 -8.63
N GLU A 134 7.26 22.67 -8.12
CA GLU A 134 7.35 21.92 -6.86
C GLU A 134 7.98 20.53 -7.03
N ILE A 135 8.25 20.10 -8.27
CA ILE A 135 8.82 18.77 -8.53
C ILE A 135 10.33 18.82 -8.30
N GLY A 136 10.79 18.12 -7.26
CA GLY A 136 12.21 17.98 -6.95
C GLY A 136 12.47 17.06 -5.76
N PHE A 137 13.62 16.39 -5.79
CA PHE A 137 14.03 15.42 -4.76
C PHE A 137 15.53 15.50 -4.53
N LYS A 138 15.97 15.16 -3.31
CA LYS A 138 17.39 14.96 -3.02
C LYS A 138 17.83 13.57 -3.42
N PHE A 139 19.00 13.51 -4.05
CA PHE A 139 19.75 12.27 -4.14
C PHE A 139 20.13 11.77 -2.74
N THR A 140 20.50 10.49 -2.63
CA THR A 140 21.00 9.90 -1.37
C THR A 140 22.21 10.66 -0.82
N SER A 141 23.00 11.30 -1.69
CA SER A 141 24.11 12.18 -1.33
C SER A 141 23.68 13.55 -0.80
N GLY A 142 22.38 13.84 -0.70
CA GLY A 142 21.81 15.10 -0.20
C GLY A 142 21.69 16.23 -1.23
N HIS A 143 22.20 16.04 -2.44
CA HIS A 143 22.15 17.06 -3.50
C HIS A 143 20.74 17.13 -4.10
N TYR A 144 20.16 18.33 -4.15
CA TYR A 144 18.81 18.55 -4.66
C TYR A 144 18.77 18.61 -6.19
N CYS A 145 17.85 17.86 -6.80
CA CYS A 145 17.62 17.84 -8.24
C CYS A 145 16.17 18.20 -8.54
N SER A 146 15.92 19.47 -8.92
CA SER A 146 14.60 19.94 -9.33
C SER A 146 14.30 19.60 -10.80
N TRP A 147 13.04 19.35 -11.12
CA TRP A 147 12.55 19.26 -12.50
C TRP A 147 12.91 20.49 -13.33
N ASN A 148 12.68 21.71 -12.83
CA ASN A 148 12.93 22.94 -13.59
C ASN A 148 14.38 23.04 -14.10
N LYS A 149 15.38 22.80 -13.24
CA LYS A 149 16.79 22.77 -13.68
C LYS A 149 17.07 21.65 -14.67
N TYR A 150 16.47 20.48 -14.48
CA TYR A 150 16.62 19.39 -15.45
C TYR A 150 16.00 19.75 -16.81
N ALA A 151 14.80 20.35 -16.82
CA ALA A 151 14.14 20.82 -18.03
C ALA A 151 14.95 21.92 -18.74
N GLU A 152 15.59 22.83 -17.99
CA GLU A 152 16.52 23.86 -18.51
C GLU A 152 17.82 23.29 -19.14
N GLY A 153 18.03 21.97 -19.06
CA GLY A 153 19.17 21.29 -19.67
C GLY A 153 20.32 20.94 -18.73
N TYR A 154 20.16 21.16 -17.41
CA TYR A 154 21.16 20.75 -16.43
C TYR A 154 21.12 19.25 -16.19
N ARG A 155 22.30 18.61 -16.15
CA ARG A 155 22.46 17.19 -15.84
C ARG A 155 23.47 16.99 -14.71
N PRO A 156 23.27 16.00 -13.83
CA PRO A 156 24.22 15.71 -12.79
C PRO A 156 25.49 15.07 -13.37
N LYS A 157 26.64 15.56 -12.93
CA LYS A 157 27.94 14.92 -13.05
C LYS A 157 28.32 14.39 -11.68
N ILE A 158 28.47 13.08 -11.58
CA ILE A 158 28.64 12.35 -10.32
C ILE A 158 30.05 11.76 -10.26
N ILE A 159 30.78 12.08 -9.19
CA ILE A 159 32.12 11.54 -8.91
C ILE A 159 32.13 11.11 -7.44
N GLY A 160 32.00 9.81 -7.21
CA GLY A 160 31.75 9.27 -5.86
C GLY A 160 30.46 9.86 -5.28
N ASN A 161 30.54 10.42 -4.07
CA ASN A 161 29.40 11.06 -3.39
C ASN A 161 29.21 12.54 -3.74
N LYS A 162 30.07 13.13 -4.59
CA LYS A 162 29.97 14.53 -5.00
C LYS A 162 29.14 14.65 -6.28
N VAL A 163 28.17 15.57 -6.27
CA VAL A 163 27.31 15.82 -7.41
C VAL A 163 27.38 17.29 -7.77
N SER A 164 27.61 17.57 -9.05
CA SER A 164 27.57 18.92 -9.62
C SER A 164 26.62 18.93 -10.82
N PHE A 165 25.95 20.04 -11.08
CA PHE A 165 25.01 20.15 -12.19
C PHE A 165 25.60 21.04 -13.28
N HIS A 166 25.65 20.52 -14.50
CA HIS A 166 26.21 21.21 -15.67
C HIS A 166 25.15 21.28 -16.75
N LYS A 167 25.07 22.40 -17.46
CA LYS A 167 24.17 22.53 -18.61
C LYS A 167 24.79 21.78 -19.80
N THR A 168 24.18 20.64 -20.16
CA THR A 168 24.71 19.75 -21.22
C THR A 168 23.63 19.33 -22.22
N ALA A 169 22.43 19.90 -22.10
CA ALA A 169 21.30 19.67 -23.01
C ALA A 169 20.57 20.99 -23.24
N ASP A 170 19.73 21.02 -24.28
CA ASP A 170 18.84 22.14 -24.55
C ASP A 170 17.62 22.11 -23.63
N LEU A 171 16.86 23.22 -23.62
CA LEU A 171 15.60 23.33 -22.90
C LEU A 171 14.60 22.31 -23.47
N ASP A 172 14.05 21.46 -22.59
CA ASP A 172 13.04 20.47 -22.95
C ASP A 172 12.06 20.29 -21.79
N THR A 173 10.85 20.84 -21.97
CA THR A 173 9.75 20.77 -21.00
C THR A 173 8.73 19.69 -21.37
N SER A 174 9.09 18.75 -22.24
CA SER A 174 8.17 17.70 -22.69
C SER A 174 7.87 16.68 -21.60
N LYS A 175 6.72 16.02 -21.72
CA LYS A 175 6.33 14.90 -20.83
C LYS A 175 7.29 13.72 -20.96
N GLU A 176 7.88 13.50 -22.13
CA GLU A 176 8.88 12.44 -22.29
C GLU A 176 10.14 12.74 -21.48
N ASN A 177 10.63 13.99 -21.52
CA ASN A 177 11.77 14.40 -20.72
C ASN A 177 11.48 14.38 -19.21
N PHE A 178 10.24 14.61 -18.81
CA PHE A 178 9.79 14.41 -17.43
C PHE A 178 9.95 12.96 -16.94
N TYR A 179 9.61 11.97 -17.75
CA TYR A 179 9.86 10.57 -17.37
C TYR A 179 11.36 10.21 -17.40
N ARG A 180 12.17 10.85 -18.26
CA ARG A 180 13.64 10.71 -18.20
C ARG A 180 14.20 11.31 -16.91
N TYR A 181 13.67 12.43 -16.46
CA TYR A 181 13.96 13.01 -15.14
C TYR A 181 13.59 12.05 -14.01
N LEU A 182 12.39 11.47 -14.03
CA LEU A 182 11.99 10.51 -12.99
C LEU A 182 12.90 9.28 -12.97
N ASN A 183 13.30 8.74 -14.12
CA ASN A 183 14.29 7.66 -14.18
C ASN A 183 15.63 8.06 -13.54
N LEU A 184 16.09 9.29 -13.75
CA LEU A 184 17.27 9.82 -13.05
C LEU A 184 17.05 9.86 -11.53
N ILE A 185 15.88 10.29 -11.07
CA ILE A 185 15.54 10.31 -9.64
C ILE A 185 15.57 8.90 -9.05
N TYR A 186 14.98 7.90 -9.73
CA TYR A 186 14.96 6.50 -9.28
C TYR A 186 16.37 5.89 -9.15
N MET A 187 17.33 6.37 -9.95
CA MET A 187 18.72 5.90 -9.87
C MET A 187 19.48 6.42 -8.66
N TYR A 188 19.16 7.63 -8.19
CA TYR A 188 19.98 8.34 -7.19
C TYR A 188 19.24 8.68 -5.90
N SER A 189 17.92 8.49 -5.86
CA SER A 189 17.07 8.72 -4.71
C SER A 189 16.34 7.44 -4.34
N GLY A 190 15.87 7.35 -3.11
CA GLY A 190 15.04 6.23 -2.67
C GLY A 190 14.55 6.45 -1.26
N THR A 191 14.15 5.37 -0.58
CA THR A 191 13.59 5.45 0.78
C THR A 191 14.49 6.17 1.77
N LEU A 192 15.81 5.96 1.70
CA LEU A 192 16.76 6.66 2.58
C LEU A 192 16.80 8.18 2.29
N SER A 193 16.73 8.58 1.02
CA SER A 193 16.69 10.00 0.65
C SER A 193 15.42 10.66 1.18
N LEU A 194 14.25 10.03 0.97
CA LEU A 194 12.96 10.53 1.48
C LEU A 194 12.96 10.63 3.01
N TYR A 195 13.50 9.62 3.70
CA TYR A 195 13.62 9.60 5.15
C TYR A 195 14.44 10.77 5.70
N ASN A 196 15.51 11.16 4.99
CA ASN A 196 16.40 12.25 5.40
C ASN A 196 15.89 13.64 4.98
N GLU A 197 15.11 13.75 3.91
CA GLU A 197 14.68 15.04 3.37
C GLU A 197 13.30 15.52 3.84
N LEU A 198 12.40 14.57 4.16
CA LEU A 198 11.01 14.87 4.47
C LEU A 198 10.81 15.12 5.96
N GLU A 199 9.85 16.00 6.27
CA GLU A 199 9.55 16.37 7.64
C GLU A 199 8.81 15.24 8.37
N PRO A 200 9.20 14.90 9.62
CA PRO A 200 8.46 13.94 10.44
C PRO A 200 7.05 14.41 10.77
N VAL A 201 6.10 13.47 10.82
CA VAL A 201 4.71 13.70 11.25
C VAL A 201 4.38 12.77 12.41
N LYS A 202 3.58 13.26 13.36
CA LYS A 202 3.05 12.45 14.47
C LYS A 202 1.79 11.71 14.05
N ALA A 203 1.57 10.52 14.58
CA ALA A 203 0.44 9.67 14.21
C ALA A 203 -0.93 10.37 14.31
N LYS A 204 -1.12 11.22 15.33
CA LYS A 204 -2.36 12.00 15.53
C LYS A 204 -2.64 13.03 14.42
N ASP A 205 -1.59 13.51 13.75
CA ASP A 205 -1.64 14.58 12.74
C ASP A 205 -1.59 14.00 11.31
N LEU A 206 -1.67 12.67 11.18
CA LEU A 206 -1.66 11.98 9.90
C LEU A 206 -2.86 12.35 9.05
N LYS A 207 -2.60 12.39 7.74
CA LYS A 207 -3.57 12.53 6.67
C LYS A 207 -3.17 11.72 5.44
N ILE A 208 -4.08 11.65 4.47
CA ILE A 208 -3.80 11.07 3.15
C ILE A 208 -2.56 11.74 2.52
N GLY A 209 -1.69 10.95 1.88
CA GLY A 209 -0.44 11.39 1.28
C GLY A 209 0.78 11.35 2.21
N ASP A 210 0.56 11.19 3.52
CA ASP A 210 1.65 10.89 4.45
C ASP A 210 2.17 9.48 4.23
N MET A 211 3.39 9.22 4.69
CA MET A 211 4.08 7.97 4.43
C MET A 211 4.62 7.36 5.71
N LEU A 212 4.39 6.07 5.90
CA LEU A 212 5.08 5.26 6.90
C LEU A 212 6.40 4.78 6.30
N ILE A 213 7.52 5.09 6.96
CA ILE A 213 8.84 4.99 6.36
C ILE A 213 9.88 4.41 7.33
N LYS A 214 10.78 3.59 6.76
CA LYS A 214 12.04 3.19 7.40
C LYS A 214 13.16 3.34 6.38
N GLY A 215 14.09 4.26 6.65
CA GLY A 215 15.30 4.43 5.85
C GLY A 215 16.30 3.28 6.04
N GLY A 216 17.34 3.27 5.19
CA GLY A 216 18.44 2.30 5.25
C GLY A 216 18.32 1.18 4.22
N SER A 217 19.12 0.12 4.39
CA SER A 217 19.10 -1.09 3.56
C SER A 217 19.12 -2.31 4.48
N PRO A 218 18.01 -3.07 4.60
CA PRO A 218 16.75 -2.88 3.90
C PRO A 218 15.90 -1.74 4.50
N GLY A 219 15.44 -0.83 3.65
CA GLY A 219 14.42 0.18 3.95
C GLY A 219 13.09 -0.16 3.31
N HIS A 220 12.00 0.49 3.75
CA HIS A 220 10.67 0.35 3.13
C HIS A 220 9.83 1.61 3.33
N ILE A 221 8.86 1.83 2.44
CA ILE A 221 7.95 2.96 2.50
C ILE A 221 6.60 2.61 1.90
N VAL A 222 5.54 3.05 2.57
CA VAL A 222 4.15 2.94 2.11
C VAL A 222 3.46 4.29 2.28
N MET A 223 2.44 4.58 1.47
CA MET A 223 1.72 5.85 1.50
C MET A 223 0.26 5.64 1.93
N LEU A 224 -0.23 6.57 2.74
CA LEU A 224 -1.63 6.66 3.16
C LEU A 224 -2.46 7.20 1.99
N CYS A 225 -3.55 6.50 1.66
CA CYS A 225 -4.34 6.77 0.45
C CYS A 225 -5.84 6.95 0.68
N ASP A 226 -6.33 6.59 1.87
CA ASP A 226 -7.65 6.96 2.34
C ASP A 226 -7.60 7.14 3.86
N GLU A 227 -8.58 7.85 4.40
CA GLU A 227 -8.71 8.19 5.81
C GLU A 227 -10.19 8.22 6.22
N ALA A 228 -10.48 7.56 7.33
CA ALA A 228 -11.77 7.61 8.00
C ALA A 228 -11.59 7.90 9.49
N VAL A 229 -12.59 8.52 10.11
CA VAL A 229 -12.59 8.91 11.51
C VAL A 229 -13.93 8.56 12.15
N ASN A 230 -13.92 8.18 13.43
CA ASN A 230 -15.14 7.96 14.21
C ASN A 230 -15.45 9.13 15.15
N ASP A 231 -16.59 9.08 15.83
CA ASP A 231 -17.04 10.10 16.80
C ASP A 231 -16.08 10.33 17.98
N LYS A 232 -15.16 9.39 18.24
CA LYS A 232 -14.12 9.50 19.27
C LYS A 232 -12.83 10.16 18.75
N GLY A 233 -12.77 10.49 17.47
CA GLY A 233 -11.58 11.01 16.81
C GLY A 233 -10.53 9.94 16.48
N GLU A 234 -10.86 8.65 16.60
CA GLU A 234 -9.96 7.57 16.20
C GLU A 234 -9.91 7.49 14.67
N LYS A 235 -8.70 7.43 14.12
CA LYS A 235 -8.47 7.43 12.67
C LYS A 235 -8.09 6.05 12.14
N LEU A 236 -8.55 5.78 10.93
CA LEU A 236 -8.21 4.61 10.12
C LEU A 236 -7.65 5.05 8.79
N PHE A 237 -6.68 4.30 8.26
CA PHE A 237 -6.03 4.60 6.99
C PHE A 237 -5.97 3.40 6.06
N LEU A 238 -6.09 3.65 4.76
CA LEU A 238 -5.69 2.70 3.73
C LEU A 238 -4.28 2.99 3.26
N LEU A 239 -3.54 1.95 2.91
CA LEU A 239 -2.14 2.03 2.49
C LEU A 239 -1.97 1.47 1.09
N PHE A 240 -1.07 2.04 0.30
CA PHE A 240 -0.52 1.38 -0.88
C PHE A 240 1.00 1.41 -0.88
N GLN A 241 1.58 0.49 -1.65
CA GLN A 241 3.03 0.35 -1.76
C GLN A 241 3.47 -0.16 -3.13
N GLY A 242 4.71 0.18 -3.49
CA GLY A 242 5.52 -0.61 -4.42
C GLY A 242 6.37 -1.65 -3.67
N ASN A 243 7.33 -2.26 -4.34
CA ASN A 243 8.27 -3.21 -3.73
C ASN A 243 9.65 -3.12 -4.39
N THR A 244 10.62 -3.88 -3.87
CA THR A 244 11.93 -4.08 -4.49
C THR A 244 12.19 -5.58 -4.66
N PRO A 245 12.38 -6.11 -5.89
CA PRO A 245 12.36 -5.44 -7.20
C PRO A 245 11.01 -4.78 -7.56
N ALA A 246 10.99 -3.98 -8.63
CA ALA A 246 9.78 -3.29 -9.07
C ALA A 246 8.66 -4.28 -9.44
N GLN A 247 7.46 -3.97 -8.98
CA GLN A 247 6.25 -4.74 -9.22
C GLN A 247 5.04 -3.79 -9.25
N SER A 248 3.86 -4.35 -9.47
CA SER A 248 2.61 -3.61 -9.45
C SER A 248 2.41 -2.87 -8.12
N VAL A 249 2.09 -1.57 -8.21
CA VAL A 249 1.70 -0.78 -7.04
C VAL A 249 0.31 -1.24 -6.60
N HIS A 250 0.13 -1.51 -5.31
CA HIS A 250 -1.06 -2.19 -4.82
C HIS A 250 -1.54 -1.66 -3.47
N LEU A 251 -2.85 -1.73 -3.25
CA LEU A 251 -3.49 -1.50 -1.96
C LEU A 251 -3.15 -2.64 -1.01
N VAL A 252 -2.58 -2.31 0.14
CA VAL A 252 -2.12 -3.29 1.15
C VAL A 252 -3.30 -3.75 1.98
N LYS A 253 -3.39 -5.07 2.20
CA LYS A 253 -4.37 -5.68 3.09
C LYS A 253 -3.85 -5.70 4.52
N ASN A 254 -4.62 -5.19 5.49
CA ASN A 254 -4.34 -5.43 6.90
C ASN A 254 -4.66 -6.91 7.25
N LEU A 255 -3.63 -7.66 7.62
CA LEU A 255 -3.75 -9.08 7.98
C LEU A 255 -3.90 -9.31 9.49
N GLU A 256 -3.64 -8.28 10.30
CA GLU A 256 -3.59 -8.38 11.76
C GLU A 256 -4.96 -8.14 12.41
N ASP A 257 -5.83 -7.35 11.77
CA ASP A 257 -7.17 -7.06 12.26
C ASP A 257 -8.22 -7.29 11.17
N ALA A 258 -8.84 -8.47 11.19
CA ALA A 258 -9.88 -8.86 10.24
C ALA A 258 -11.15 -8.02 10.36
N SER A 259 -11.42 -7.38 11.51
CA SER A 259 -12.66 -6.64 11.75
C SER A 259 -12.71 -5.30 11.01
N ILE A 260 -11.55 -4.70 10.76
CA ILE A 260 -11.39 -3.44 10.03
C ILE A 260 -10.65 -3.63 8.71
N SER A 261 -10.20 -4.85 8.37
CA SER A 261 -9.40 -5.09 7.16
C SER A 261 -10.14 -4.58 5.90
N PRO A 262 -9.49 -3.77 5.04
CA PRO A 262 -8.04 -3.57 4.92
C PRO A 262 -7.49 -2.33 5.65
N TRP A 263 -8.28 -1.66 6.49
CA TRP A 263 -7.90 -0.44 7.20
C TRP A 263 -6.85 -0.68 8.30
N TYR A 264 -6.02 0.33 8.55
CA TYR A 264 -4.97 0.34 9.57
C TYR A 264 -5.23 1.41 10.63
N LYS A 265 -5.06 1.02 11.90
CA LYS A 265 -4.83 1.98 13.00
C LYS A 265 -3.34 2.24 13.10
N LEU A 266 -2.95 3.50 13.12
CA LEU A 266 -1.55 3.93 13.11
C LEU A 266 -1.24 4.72 14.38
N GLN A 267 -0.10 4.41 15.00
CA GLN A 267 0.38 5.02 16.24
C GLN A 267 1.89 5.23 16.15
N ASP A 268 2.39 6.26 16.83
CA ASP A 268 3.83 6.52 16.89
C ASP A 268 4.56 5.34 17.53
N ASP A 269 5.74 5.00 17.01
CA ASP A 269 6.64 3.98 17.53
C ASP A 269 6.08 2.55 17.61
N ALA A 270 4.88 2.31 17.08
CA ALA A 270 4.24 1.00 17.05
C ALA A 270 4.88 0.04 16.05
N VAL A 271 4.73 -1.25 16.28
CA VAL A 271 5.02 -2.28 15.28
C VAL A 271 3.87 -2.33 14.28
N VAL A 272 4.16 -2.15 12.99
CA VAL A 272 3.15 -2.13 11.93
C VAL A 272 3.53 -3.13 10.83
N PRO A 273 2.89 -4.31 10.81
CA PRO A 273 2.99 -5.25 9.68
C PRO A 273 2.24 -4.72 8.46
N VAL A 274 2.88 -4.73 7.29
CA VAL A 274 2.29 -4.38 5.99
C VAL A 274 2.64 -5.45 4.96
N SER A 275 1.68 -6.32 4.63
CA SER A 275 1.88 -7.44 3.69
C SER A 275 3.11 -8.30 4.06
N ASN A 276 4.23 -8.15 3.34
CA ASN A 276 5.46 -8.92 3.49
C ASN A 276 6.57 -8.18 4.27
N TYR A 277 6.30 -7.00 4.84
CA TYR A 277 7.26 -6.20 5.59
C TYR A 277 6.69 -5.80 6.95
N THR A 278 7.52 -5.75 7.99
CA THR A 278 7.12 -5.25 9.32
C THR A 278 7.97 -4.05 9.71
N PHE A 279 7.32 -2.90 9.92
CA PHE A 279 7.94 -1.75 10.55
C PHE A 279 8.05 -2.03 12.05
N GLY A 280 9.27 -2.17 12.59
CA GLY A 280 9.48 -2.45 14.01
C GLY A 280 9.24 -1.26 14.93
N SER A 281 9.26 -0.04 14.38
CA SER A 281 8.90 1.21 15.05
C SER A 281 8.42 2.16 13.97
N ALA A 282 7.15 2.56 14.05
CA ALA A 282 6.52 3.38 13.05
C ALA A 282 7.01 4.83 13.10
N ARG A 283 7.48 5.32 11.95
CA ARG A 283 7.81 6.72 11.73
C ARG A 283 7.10 7.21 10.48
N TYR A 284 6.55 8.41 10.57
CA TYR A 284 5.80 9.01 9.47
C TYR A 284 6.48 10.26 8.93
N VAL A 285 6.33 10.51 7.64
CA VAL A 285 6.84 11.70 6.95
C VAL A 285 5.85 12.23 5.93
N ARG A 286 5.98 13.50 5.56
CA ARG A 286 5.08 14.20 4.61
C ARG A 286 5.87 14.93 3.54
N PHE A 287 5.37 14.92 2.30
CA PHE A 287 5.90 15.77 1.23
C PHE A 287 5.74 17.25 1.58
N LYS A 288 6.71 18.06 1.16
CA LYS A 288 6.64 19.51 1.31
C LYS A 288 5.59 20.11 0.36
#